data_AF-A0A9P5ACM0-F1
#
_entry.id   AF-A0A9P5ACM0-F1
#
_cell.length_a   1.000
_cell.length_b   1.000
_cell.length_c   1.000
_cell.angle_alpha   90.00
_cell.angle_beta   90.00
_cell.angle_gamma   90.00
#
_symmetry.space_group_name_H-M   'P 1'
#
loop_
_entity.id
_entity.type
_entity.pdbx_description
1 polymer ?
#
loop_
_entity_poly.entity_id
_entity_poly.type
_entity_poly.pdbx_seq_one_letter_code
_entity_poly.pdbx_strand_id
1 'polypeptide(L)'
;MMRQSIRPLRALSSEVSWIARRTQASLAKPGDLIPNKAEESQQEAGPEPRFPRSIQALHLKPLKREAEHGIPSCDLQLRSYSVQPLEFFSDFALRAAYYLGLPAYGPVPLPRITERWTVPRDNFIFKKAQENFERKTLRRLIQIRDGNPETVQLWLAYLRKHQFYGVGMKANMWEFSELGVGKKMDALPESEKGEIDAKWEHLGQTKTIGTVEKVEELLNQRRFREAAGLKVPPTTSVSGSSSALRQWVQLQNENPEDKLIYSIVDLHAITTPQKADVLSKNKKEALAALLAIGIDPERPLMETVKVPAHSELMWILSCTASVGYLSRMTQWKSKLNICETDRMTDKSASNLKLGLFSYPVLQAADILVHRATHVPVGEDQRQHLEFARECVTNFNAAYGDHLVSPQTTNSNFPKIMSLNKPQQKMSKSDLSINSRISFTDSPAAVKAKIKRAVTDSIPGISYDIKERPGVSNLLNILAVFDVEGRKAEELAEQYSDLSLQQLKDMVSDAVVGGLEPFQKRYAELMEKGDKYLDSIEAIGAEKARQSAEETMQIVRQAVGL
;
A
#
# COMPACT_ATOMS: atom_id res chain seq x y z
N MET A 1 -14.84 13.30 3.75
CA MET A 1 -14.53 14.66 4.25
C MET A 1 -15.83 15.43 4.44
N MET A 2 -16.24 15.68 5.69
CA MET A 2 -17.37 16.56 6.02
C MET A 2 -16.78 17.97 6.18
N ARG A 3 -17.15 18.92 5.32
CA ARG A 3 -16.86 20.34 5.56
C ARG A 3 -18.08 20.94 6.23
N GLN A 4 -18.02 21.12 7.55
CA GLN A 4 -18.93 22.02 8.25
C GLN A 4 -18.45 23.44 7.96
N SER A 5 -19.30 24.26 7.37
CA SER A 5 -19.05 25.70 7.21
C SER A 5 -20.15 26.46 7.94
N ILE A 6 -19.80 27.07 9.06
CA ILE A 6 -20.65 28.01 9.79
C ILE A 6 -20.54 29.36 9.07
N ARG A 7 -21.66 29.95 8.66
CA ARG A 7 -21.68 31.28 8.01
C ARG A 7 -22.65 32.20 8.76
N PRO A 8 -22.22 33.40 9.19
CA PRO A 8 -23.14 34.42 9.68
C PRO A 8 -23.92 35.04 8.51
N LEU A 9 -25.23 35.24 8.71
CA LEU A 9 -26.11 35.90 7.73
C LEU A 9 -25.90 37.42 7.76
N ARG A 10 -25.42 38.02 6.66
CA ARG A 10 -25.69 39.44 6.36
C ARG A 10 -27.07 39.54 5.71
N ALA A 11 -27.83 40.54 6.12
CA ALA A 11 -29.22 40.80 5.76
C ALA A 11 -29.54 40.47 4.30
N LEU A 12 -30.41 39.48 4.09
CA LEU A 12 -31.05 39.22 2.81
C LEU A 12 -32.31 40.06 2.76
N SER A 13 -32.30 41.07 1.88
CA SER A 13 -33.49 41.78 1.44
C SER A 13 -34.50 40.79 0.87
N SER A 14 -35.76 41.03 1.20
CA SER A 14 -36.94 40.28 0.79
C SER A 14 -37.09 40.23 -0.73
N GLU A 15 -36.52 39.22 -1.40
CA GLU A 15 -36.98 38.74 -2.71
C GLU A 15 -36.20 37.48 -3.11
N VAL A 16 -36.67 36.31 -2.67
CA VAL A 16 -36.21 35.00 -3.19
C VAL A 16 -37.45 34.20 -3.58
N SER A 17 -37.90 34.38 -4.81
CA SER A 17 -39.17 33.90 -5.37
C SER A 17 -39.20 32.40 -5.73
N TRP A 18 -38.21 31.60 -5.33
CA TRP A 18 -38.21 30.15 -5.60
C TRP A 18 -38.63 29.28 -4.41
N ILE A 19 -39.02 29.88 -3.27
CA ILE A 19 -39.59 29.12 -2.14
C ILE A 19 -40.92 28.51 -2.59
N ALA A 20 -40.89 27.19 -2.69
CA ALA A 20 -41.86 26.33 -3.35
C ALA A 20 -43.32 26.62 -2.97
N ARG A 21 -44.17 26.63 -4.01
CA ARG A 21 -45.63 26.55 -3.88
C ARG A 21 -46.03 25.28 -3.11
N ARG A 22 -47.07 25.46 -2.31
CA ARG A 22 -47.73 24.51 -1.41
C ARG A 22 -47.88 23.09 -1.98
N THR A 23 -47.35 22.11 -1.26
CA THR A 23 -48.05 20.85 -1.00
C THR A 23 -48.32 20.80 0.49
N GLN A 24 -49.59 20.90 0.89
CA GLN A 24 -50.00 20.59 2.25
C GLN A 24 -49.63 19.13 2.52
N ALA A 25 -48.79 18.90 3.54
CA ALA A 25 -48.54 17.55 4.02
C ALA A 25 -49.84 17.05 4.67
N SER A 26 -50.36 15.91 4.23
CA SER A 26 -51.48 15.25 4.91
C SER A 26 -51.00 14.75 6.28
N LEU A 27 -51.71 15.13 7.33
CA LEU A 27 -51.55 14.61 8.69
C LEU A 27 -51.64 13.08 8.67
N ALA A 28 -50.62 12.39 9.17
CA ALA A 28 -50.69 10.95 9.37
C ALA A 28 -50.74 10.66 10.88
N LYS A 29 -51.87 10.17 11.36
CA LYS A 29 -51.97 9.52 12.67
C LYS A 29 -51.35 8.11 12.55
N PRO A 30 -51.00 7.43 13.66
CA PRO A 30 -50.40 6.08 13.61
C PRO A 30 -51.19 5.01 12.85
N GLY A 31 -52.45 5.28 12.45
CA GLY A 31 -53.28 4.44 11.59
C GLY A 31 -53.25 4.76 10.08
N ASP A 32 -52.63 5.86 9.66
CA ASP A 32 -52.61 6.33 8.26
C ASP A 32 -51.36 5.83 7.52
N LEU A 33 -51.24 4.50 7.37
CA LEU A 33 -50.13 3.88 6.65
C LEU A 33 -50.46 3.84 5.14
N ILE A 34 -49.86 4.76 4.38
CA ILE A 34 -50.07 4.84 2.93
C ILE A 34 -48.97 4.05 2.19
N PRO A 35 -49.31 3.14 1.27
CA PRO A 35 -48.33 2.45 0.43
C PRO A 35 -47.51 3.42 -0.42
N ASN A 36 -46.24 3.11 -0.59
CA ASN A 36 -45.31 3.83 -1.46
C ASN A 36 -45.55 3.40 -2.92
N LYS A 37 -46.65 3.85 -3.54
CA LYS A 37 -46.88 3.63 -4.99
C LYS A 37 -46.03 4.60 -5.80
N ALA A 38 -45.13 4.06 -6.62
CA ALA A 38 -44.66 4.74 -7.81
C ALA A 38 -45.82 4.77 -8.82
N GLU A 39 -46.03 5.89 -9.51
CA GLU A 39 -46.98 5.96 -10.61
C GLU A 39 -46.50 5.02 -11.73
N GLU A 40 -47.12 3.84 -11.90
CA GLU A 40 -47.33 3.19 -13.21
C GLU A 40 -48.23 1.95 -13.16
N SER A 41 -49.11 1.90 -14.18
CA SER A 41 -49.92 0.80 -14.77
C SER A 41 -50.74 -0.15 -13.89
N GLN A 42 -52.04 -0.14 -14.16
CA GLN A 42 -53.04 -1.15 -13.77
C GLN A 42 -52.63 -2.54 -14.28
N GLN A 43 -52.15 -3.41 -13.38
CA GLN A 43 -52.07 -4.85 -13.62
C GLN A 43 -52.66 -5.59 -12.42
N GLU A 44 -53.45 -6.62 -12.74
CA GLU A 44 -54.32 -7.36 -11.82
C GLU A 44 -53.56 -7.96 -10.62
N ALA A 45 -54.16 -7.82 -9.45
CA ALA A 45 -53.58 -8.16 -8.16
C ALA A 45 -53.51 -9.68 -7.94
N GLY A 46 -52.31 -10.25 -8.06
CA GLY A 46 -51.97 -11.52 -7.44
C GLY A 46 -51.89 -11.41 -5.90
N PRO A 47 -51.83 -12.53 -5.16
CA PRO A 47 -51.79 -12.51 -3.70
C PRO A 47 -50.54 -11.78 -3.21
N GLU A 48 -50.74 -10.73 -2.40
CA GLU A 48 -49.65 -9.92 -1.85
C GLU A 48 -48.68 -10.79 -1.03
N PRO A 49 -47.36 -10.76 -1.33
CA PRO A 49 -46.38 -11.49 -0.55
C PRO A 49 -46.38 -10.99 0.90
N ARG A 50 -46.58 -11.90 1.87
CA ARG A 50 -46.51 -11.57 3.30
C ARG A 50 -45.06 -11.32 3.71
N PHE A 51 -44.63 -10.06 3.63
CA PHE A 51 -43.31 -9.67 4.12
C PHE A 51 -43.28 -9.62 5.66
N PRO A 52 -42.14 -9.90 6.31
CA PRO A 52 -41.90 -9.57 7.72
C PRO A 52 -42.19 -8.09 8.02
N ARG A 53 -42.69 -7.76 9.23
CA ARG A 53 -43.07 -6.39 9.63
C ARG A 53 -41.97 -5.34 9.40
N SER A 54 -40.70 -5.72 9.55
CA SER A 54 -39.54 -4.87 9.28
C SER A 54 -39.40 -4.48 7.81
N ILE A 55 -39.77 -5.38 6.89
CA ILE A 55 -39.73 -5.17 5.44
C ILE A 55 -40.98 -4.42 4.98
N GLN A 56 -42.14 -4.69 5.58
CA GLN A 56 -43.38 -3.94 5.29
C GLN A 56 -43.22 -2.43 5.51
N ALA A 57 -42.46 -2.03 6.54
CA ALA A 57 -42.22 -0.62 6.83
C ALA A 57 -41.53 0.14 5.69
N LEU A 58 -40.68 -0.53 4.88
CA LEU A 58 -39.99 0.05 3.73
C LEU A 58 -40.93 0.36 2.56
N HIS A 59 -42.06 -0.35 2.48
CA HIS A 59 -43.07 -0.17 1.45
C HIS A 59 -44.11 0.90 1.81
N LEU A 60 -44.00 1.51 3.00
CA LEU A 60 -44.92 2.55 3.49
C LEU A 60 -44.24 3.92 3.44
N LYS A 61 -45.00 4.98 3.16
CA LYS A 61 -44.45 6.34 3.17
C LYS A 61 -43.96 6.73 4.57
N PRO A 62 -42.84 7.48 4.68
CA PRO A 62 -42.32 7.91 5.98
C PRO A 62 -43.27 8.92 6.62
N LEU A 63 -43.54 8.75 7.92
CA LEU A 63 -44.36 9.66 8.71
C LEU A 63 -43.68 11.02 8.85
N LYS A 64 -44.48 12.09 8.90
CA LYS A 64 -44.00 13.49 8.97
C LYS A 64 -44.61 14.21 10.16
N ARG A 65 -43.87 15.17 10.71
CA ARG A 65 -44.33 16.10 11.77
C ARG A 65 -44.48 17.51 11.20
N GLU A 66 -45.43 18.27 11.75
CA GLU A 66 -45.60 19.68 11.39
C GLU A 66 -44.56 20.56 12.10
N ALA A 67 -44.25 21.69 11.47
CA ALA A 67 -43.33 22.70 11.97
C ALA A 67 -44.15 23.85 12.57
N GLU A 68 -43.78 24.36 13.74
CA GLU A 68 -44.53 25.40 14.47
C GLU A 68 -44.30 26.81 13.90
N HIS A 69 -43.07 27.11 13.49
CA HIS A 69 -42.63 28.42 12.99
C HIS A 69 -42.11 28.37 11.55
N GLY A 70 -41.80 27.18 11.03
CA GLY A 70 -41.37 26.95 9.65
C GLY A 70 -39.95 27.42 9.34
N ILE A 71 -39.12 27.67 10.34
CA ILE A 71 -37.77 28.23 10.22
C ILE A 71 -36.78 27.10 9.84
N PRO A 72 -35.95 27.24 8.80
CA PRO A 72 -35.02 26.19 8.40
C PRO A 72 -33.85 26.08 9.39
N SER A 73 -33.71 24.92 10.03
CA SER A 73 -32.60 24.62 10.95
C SER A 73 -31.47 23.86 10.25
N CYS A 74 -31.78 22.98 9.30
CA CYS A 74 -30.75 22.20 8.58
C CYS A 74 -31.18 21.79 7.17
N ASP A 75 -30.26 21.95 6.22
CA ASP A 75 -30.39 21.44 4.86
C ASP A 75 -29.44 20.26 4.64
N LEU A 76 -30.00 19.07 4.46
CA LEU A 76 -29.30 17.84 4.16
C LEU A 76 -29.36 17.53 2.67
N GLN A 77 -28.22 17.64 1.99
CA GLN A 77 -28.06 17.26 0.59
C GLN A 77 -27.46 15.87 0.48
N LEU A 78 -28.22 14.95 -0.11
CA LEU A 78 -27.78 13.60 -0.46
C LEU A 78 -27.43 13.54 -1.94
N ARG A 79 -26.36 12.80 -2.28
CA ARG A 79 -25.85 12.65 -3.64
C ARG A 79 -25.49 11.20 -3.91
N SER A 80 -25.89 10.65 -5.06
CA SER A 80 -25.46 9.32 -5.48
C SER A 80 -25.43 9.23 -7.01
N TYR A 81 -24.75 8.20 -7.51
CA TYR A 81 -24.74 7.83 -8.92
C TYR A 81 -25.90 6.87 -9.28
N SER A 82 -26.54 6.26 -8.27
CA SER A 82 -27.67 5.35 -8.45
C SER A 82 -28.92 5.88 -7.74
N VAL A 83 -30.10 5.63 -8.34
CA VAL A 83 -31.40 6.07 -7.81
C VAL A 83 -31.75 5.29 -6.54
N GLN A 84 -31.59 3.97 -6.57
CA GLN A 84 -32.06 3.08 -5.51
C GLN A 84 -31.37 3.32 -4.15
N PRO A 85 -30.03 3.43 -4.04
CA PRO A 85 -29.36 3.80 -2.79
C PRO A 85 -29.77 5.18 -2.29
N LEU A 86 -29.96 6.13 -3.22
CA LEU A 86 -30.31 7.51 -2.90
C LEU A 86 -31.72 7.59 -2.30
N GLU A 87 -32.67 6.87 -2.87
CA GLU A 87 -34.05 6.84 -2.39
C GLU A 87 -34.17 6.08 -1.07
N PHE A 88 -33.53 4.92 -0.96
CA PHE A 88 -33.47 4.14 0.28
C PHE A 88 -32.91 4.97 1.45
N PHE A 89 -31.77 5.62 1.24
CA PHE A 89 -31.15 6.43 2.29
C PHE A 89 -31.90 7.73 2.57
N SER A 90 -32.58 8.30 1.57
CA SER A 90 -33.47 9.45 1.79
C SER A 90 -34.67 9.08 2.68
N ASP A 91 -35.26 7.91 2.45
CA ASP A 91 -36.35 7.39 3.26
C ASP A 91 -35.90 7.09 4.70
N PHE A 92 -34.75 6.43 4.85
CA PHE A 92 -34.12 6.20 6.16
C PHE A 92 -33.88 7.51 6.92
N ALA A 93 -33.37 8.54 6.25
CA ALA A 93 -33.10 9.84 6.87
C ALA A 93 -34.38 10.53 7.39
N LEU A 94 -35.48 10.45 6.64
CA LEU A 94 -36.78 10.97 7.05
C LEU A 94 -37.36 10.21 8.25
N ARG A 95 -37.26 8.88 8.27
CA ARG A 95 -37.72 8.08 9.42
C ARG A 95 -36.93 8.38 10.67
N ALA A 96 -35.60 8.47 10.55
CA ALA A 96 -34.73 8.83 11.67
C ALA A 96 -35.10 10.20 12.24
N ALA A 97 -35.42 11.19 11.39
CA ALA A 97 -35.86 12.51 11.82
C ALA A 97 -37.20 12.44 12.58
N TYR A 98 -38.17 11.66 12.07
CA TYR A 98 -39.47 11.50 12.70
C TYR A 98 -39.38 10.92 14.13
N TYR A 99 -38.56 9.89 14.33
CA TYR A 99 -38.37 9.28 15.65
C TYR A 99 -37.63 10.18 16.64
N LEU A 100 -36.76 11.07 16.14
CA LEU A 100 -36.09 12.08 16.95
C LEU A 100 -36.95 13.33 17.18
N GLY A 101 -38.19 13.33 16.69
CA GLY A 101 -39.11 14.44 16.88
C GLY A 101 -38.88 15.65 15.99
N LEU A 102 -38.04 15.53 14.95
CA LEU A 102 -37.70 16.63 14.06
C LEU A 102 -38.74 16.79 12.92
N PRO A 103 -39.21 18.02 12.65
CA PRO A 103 -40.03 18.32 11.48
C PRO A 103 -39.20 18.27 10.19
N ALA A 104 -39.26 17.15 9.46
CA ALA A 104 -38.51 16.93 8.22
C ALA A 104 -39.36 17.08 6.95
N TYR A 105 -38.85 17.85 5.99
CA TYR A 105 -39.43 18.07 4.67
C TYR A 105 -38.55 17.48 3.56
N GLY A 106 -39.15 16.88 2.54
CA GLY A 106 -38.46 16.22 1.43
C GLY A 106 -38.90 14.77 1.21
N PRO A 107 -38.14 13.98 0.42
CA PRO A 107 -36.90 14.36 -0.26
C PRO A 107 -37.18 15.09 -1.59
N VAL A 108 -36.69 16.32 -1.74
CA VAL A 108 -36.89 17.12 -2.96
C VAL A 108 -35.79 16.81 -3.98
N PRO A 109 -36.10 16.42 -5.23
CA PRO A 109 -35.10 16.21 -6.26
C PRO A 109 -34.42 17.53 -6.63
N LEU A 110 -33.08 17.54 -6.55
CA LEU A 110 -32.26 18.66 -7.00
C LEU A 110 -31.75 18.42 -8.43
N PRO A 111 -31.38 19.48 -9.18
CA PRO A 111 -30.86 19.34 -10.55
C PRO A 111 -29.70 18.34 -10.62
N ARG A 112 -29.80 17.38 -11.56
CA ARG A 112 -28.73 16.40 -11.82
C ARG A 112 -27.49 17.10 -12.35
N ILE A 113 -26.32 16.69 -11.87
CA ILE A 113 -25.03 17.14 -12.42
C ILE A 113 -24.58 16.09 -13.43
N THR A 114 -24.35 16.49 -14.68
CA THR A 114 -23.84 15.59 -15.72
C THR A 114 -22.46 16.06 -16.10
N GLU A 115 -21.45 15.27 -15.75
CA GLU A 115 -20.07 15.49 -16.18
C GLU A 115 -19.80 14.57 -17.36
N ARG A 116 -19.19 15.11 -18.41
CA ARG A 116 -18.86 14.36 -19.62
C ARG A 116 -17.37 14.49 -19.89
N TRP A 117 -16.73 13.38 -20.21
CA TRP A 117 -15.37 13.39 -20.72
C TRP A 117 -15.26 12.44 -21.91
N THR A 118 -14.44 12.85 -22.85
CA THR A 118 -14.19 12.11 -24.08
C THR A 118 -12.79 11.55 -24.00
N VAL A 119 -12.66 10.24 -24.12
CA VAL A 119 -11.36 9.57 -24.19
C VAL A 119 -11.08 9.25 -25.66
N PRO A 120 -9.99 9.78 -26.24
CA PRO A 120 -9.53 9.32 -27.54
C PRO A 120 -8.98 7.90 -27.40
N ARG A 121 -9.60 6.96 -28.11
CA ARG A 121 -9.18 5.55 -28.19
C ARG A 121 -8.07 5.34 -29.22
N ASP A 122 -7.92 6.29 -30.14
CA ASP A 122 -6.92 6.27 -31.21
C ASP A 122 -6.45 7.71 -31.52
N ASN A 123 -5.31 7.86 -32.17
CA ASN A 123 -4.71 9.15 -32.57
C ASN A 123 -5.43 9.79 -33.77
N PHE A 124 -6.45 9.13 -34.33
CA PHE A 124 -7.21 9.65 -35.46
C PHE A 124 -8.34 10.60 -35.02
N ILE A 125 -8.51 11.69 -35.77
CA ILE A 125 -9.43 12.82 -35.48
C ILE A 125 -10.93 12.46 -35.64
N PHE A 126 -11.26 11.25 -36.12
CA PHE A 126 -12.65 10.88 -36.42
C PHE A 126 -13.48 10.53 -35.18
N LYS A 127 -14.78 10.88 -35.21
CA LYS A 127 -15.77 10.65 -34.14
C LYS A 127 -15.90 9.19 -33.66
N LYS A 128 -15.53 8.21 -34.49
CA LYS A 128 -15.52 6.78 -34.12
C LYS A 128 -14.32 6.36 -33.26
N ALA A 129 -13.29 7.21 -33.15
CA ALA A 129 -12.12 7.00 -32.30
C ALA A 129 -12.27 7.67 -30.92
N GLN A 130 -13.46 8.21 -30.60
CA GLN A 130 -13.74 8.91 -29.35
C GLN A 130 -14.81 8.15 -28.55
N GLU A 131 -14.46 7.69 -27.35
CA GLU A 131 -15.43 7.16 -26.39
C GLU A 131 -15.89 8.28 -25.46
N ASN A 132 -17.19 8.48 -25.37
CA ASN A 132 -17.79 9.49 -24.50
C ASN A 132 -18.33 8.82 -23.25
N PHE A 133 -17.77 9.20 -22.10
CA PHE A 133 -18.26 8.76 -20.80
C PHE A 133 -19.11 9.86 -20.19
N GLU A 134 -20.26 9.49 -19.62
CA GLU A 134 -21.09 10.39 -18.85
C GLU A 134 -21.22 9.92 -17.40
N ARG A 135 -20.95 10.82 -16.46
CA ARG A 135 -21.23 10.63 -15.04
C ARG A 135 -22.41 11.49 -14.63
N LYS A 136 -23.53 10.84 -14.33
CA LYS A 136 -24.74 11.49 -13.81
C LYS A 136 -24.75 11.38 -12.29
N THR A 137 -24.65 12.52 -11.61
CA THR A 137 -24.83 12.61 -10.16
C THR A 137 -26.24 13.09 -9.85
N LEU A 138 -27.02 12.23 -9.21
CA LEU A 138 -28.37 12.51 -8.73
C LEU A 138 -28.30 13.10 -7.33
N ARG A 139 -29.21 14.02 -7.02
CA ARG A 139 -29.22 14.76 -5.76
C ARG A 139 -30.62 14.83 -5.17
N ARG A 140 -30.71 14.73 -3.84
CA ARG A 140 -31.94 14.93 -3.05
C ARG A 140 -31.65 15.91 -1.91
N LEU A 141 -32.63 16.75 -1.58
CA LEU A 141 -32.60 17.67 -0.45
C LEU A 141 -33.65 17.24 0.58
N ILE A 142 -33.21 17.10 1.83
CA ILE A 142 -34.07 16.98 3.00
C ILE A 142 -33.83 18.20 3.86
N GLN A 143 -34.89 18.90 4.25
CA GLN A 143 -34.82 20.11 5.07
C GLN A 143 -35.49 19.87 6.42
N ILE A 144 -34.78 20.13 7.51
CA ILE A 144 -35.34 20.16 8.86
C ILE A 144 -35.76 21.60 9.19
N ARG A 145 -36.98 21.75 9.70
CA ARG A 145 -37.52 23.03 10.18
C ARG A 145 -37.76 22.97 11.68
N ASP A 146 -37.55 24.09 12.36
CA ASP A 146 -37.75 24.27 13.81
C ASP A 146 -37.08 23.19 14.69
N GLY A 147 -35.99 22.59 14.21
CA GLY A 147 -35.25 21.56 14.94
C GLY A 147 -34.29 22.18 15.94
N ASN A 148 -34.26 21.65 17.17
CA ASN A 148 -33.23 21.98 18.16
C ASN A 148 -31.83 21.58 17.62
N PRO A 149 -30.82 22.47 17.67
CA PRO A 149 -29.47 22.19 17.18
C PRO A 149 -28.86 20.89 17.69
N GLU A 150 -29.04 20.55 18.98
CA GLU A 150 -28.48 19.33 19.57
C GLU A 150 -29.12 18.08 19.00
N THR A 151 -30.45 18.09 18.83
CA THR A 151 -31.20 16.98 18.24
C THR A 151 -30.89 16.82 16.75
N VAL A 152 -30.68 17.92 16.02
CA VAL A 152 -30.24 17.92 14.63
C VAL A 152 -28.83 17.35 14.51
N GLN A 153 -27.91 17.70 15.42
CA GLN A 153 -26.56 17.12 15.46
C GLN A 153 -26.59 15.62 15.77
N LEU A 154 -27.43 15.18 16.72
CA LEU A 154 -27.63 13.77 17.03
C LEU A 154 -28.19 13.00 15.82
N TRP A 155 -29.16 13.59 15.12
CA TRP A 155 -29.70 13.04 13.87
C TRP A 155 -28.60 12.91 12.80
N LEU A 156 -27.80 13.95 12.56
CA LEU A 156 -26.69 13.90 11.61
C LEU A 156 -25.62 12.87 11.99
N ALA A 157 -25.31 12.73 13.29
CA ALA A 157 -24.38 11.72 13.79
C ALA A 157 -24.93 10.30 13.56
N TYR A 158 -26.23 10.10 13.78
CA TYR A 158 -26.91 8.84 13.52
C TYR A 158 -26.89 8.49 12.02
N LEU A 159 -27.19 9.44 11.14
CA LEU A 159 -27.10 9.25 9.69
C LEU A 159 -25.68 8.94 9.22
N ARG A 160 -24.67 9.57 9.84
CA ARG A 160 -23.26 9.28 9.54
C ARG A 160 -22.85 7.88 9.96
N LYS A 161 -23.31 7.41 11.12
CA LYS A 161 -23.05 6.04 11.61
C LYS A 161 -23.66 4.98 10.70
N HIS A 162 -24.84 5.25 10.16
CA HIS A 162 -25.60 4.31 9.31
C HIS A 162 -25.59 4.69 7.82
N GLN A 163 -24.56 5.42 7.38
CA GLN A 163 -24.48 5.93 6.02
C GLN A 163 -24.47 4.78 5.00
N PHE A 164 -25.45 4.77 4.10
CA PHE A 164 -25.54 3.76 3.05
C PHE A 164 -24.44 3.94 2.00
N TYR A 165 -23.88 2.84 1.51
CA TYR A 165 -22.78 2.87 0.56
C TYR A 165 -23.17 3.60 -0.74
N GLY A 166 -22.23 4.36 -1.31
CA GLY A 166 -22.48 5.11 -2.55
C GLY A 166 -23.39 6.34 -2.40
N VAL A 167 -23.81 6.72 -1.19
CA VAL A 167 -24.55 7.97 -0.93
C VAL A 167 -23.66 8.97 -0.19
N GLY A 168 -23.32 10.08 -0.83
CA GLY A 168 -22.61 11.20 -0.22
C GLY A 168 -23.56 12.17 0.46
N MET A 169 -23.19 12.65 1.64
CA MET A 169 -24.01 13.55 2.47
C MET A 169 -23.31 14.90 2.68
N LYS A 170 -24.03 16.00 2.52
CA LYS A 170 -23.59 17.35 2.90
C LYS A 170 -24.71 18.03 3.68
N ALA A 171 -24.46 18.35 4.94
CA ALA A 171 -25.40 19.07 5.79
C ALA A 171 -24.94 20.52 5.97
N ASN A 172 -25.84 21.48 5.78
CA ASN A 172 -25.67 22.87 6.22
C ASN A 172 -26.60 23.07 7.42
N MET A 173 -26.07 23.54 8.55
CA MET A 173 -26.84 23.76 9.77
C MET A 173 -26.85 25.25 10.09
N TRP A 174 -28.00 25.75 10.53
CA TRP A 174 -28.21 27.13 10.94
C TRP A 174 -28.41 27.16 12.44
N GLU A 175 -27.59 27.95 13.13
CA GLU A 175 -27.71 28.17 14.57
C GLU A 175 -28.20 29.60 14.82
N PHE A 176 -29.21 29.72 15.68
CA PHE A 176 -29.69 31.01 16.15
C PHE A 176 -28.86 31.39 17.38
N SER A 177 -28.10 32.47 17.26
CA SER A 177 -27.45 33.13 18.38
C SER A 177 -28.09 34.50 18.58
N GLU A 178 -28.21 34.93 19.83
CA GLU A 178 -28.62 36.30 20.13
C GLU A 178 -27.66 37.30 19.45
N LEU A 179 -28.20 38.41 18.93
CA LEU A 179 -27.37 39.46 18.33
C LEU A 179 -26.40 40.02 19.38
N GLY A 180 -25.12 39.67 19.27
CA GLY A 180 -24.04 40.22 20.12
C GLY A 180 -23.09 39.22 20.78
N VAL A 181 -23.25 37.90 20.60
CA VAL A 181 -22.38 36.88 21.27
C VAL A 181 -20.90 37.03 20.93
N GLY A 182 -20.56 37.45 19.71
CA GLY A 182 -19.16 37.72 19.32
C GLY A 182 -18.48 38.79 20.18
N LYS A 183 -19.21 39.81 20.63
CA LYS A 183 -18.68 40.85 21.54
C LYS A 183 -18.59 40.39 23.00
N LYS A 184 -19.33 39.34 23.40
CA LYS A 184 -19.25 38.76 24.75
C LYS A 184 -18.14 37.70 24.87
N MET A 185 -17.82 36.98 23.79
CA MET A 185 -16.72 35.99 23.79
C MET A 185 -15.32 36.61 23.76
N ASP A 186 -15.16 37.78 23.14
CA ASP A 186 -13.90 38.54 23.15
C ASP A 186 -13.62 39.23 24.50
N ALA A 187 -14.61 39.27 25.41
CA ALA A 187 -14.53 39.93 26.71
C ALA A 187 -14.36 38.94 27.90
N LEU A 188 -14.24 37.63 27.64
CA LEU A 188 -14.07 36.61 28.69
C LEU A 188 -12.58 36.32 28.94
N PRO A 189 -12.13 36.16 30.21
CA PRO A 189 -10.75 35.84 30.55
C PRO A 189 -10.33 34.46 30.01
N GLU A 190 -9.05 34.31 29.61
CA GLU A 190 -8.50 33.07 29.03
C GLU A 190 -8.62 31.82 29.91
N SER A 191 -8.88 31.98 31.22
CA SER A 191 -9.04 30.87 32.17
C SER A 191 -10.27 30.00 31.91
N GLU A 192 -11.35 30.53 31.33
CA GLU A 192 -12.59 29.77 31.09
C GLU A 192 -12.58 29.01 29.75
N LYS A 193 -11.64 29.32 28.84
CA LYS A 193 -11.44 28.55 27.59
C LYS A 193 -10.83 27.17 27.87
N GLY A 194 -9.98 27.06 28.90
CA GLY A 194 -9.32 25.80 29.28
C GLY A 194 -10.26 24.74 29.88
N GLU A 195 -11.32 25.14 30.58
CA GLU A 195 -12.29 24.19 31.16
C GLU A 195 -13.20 23.55 30.10
N ILE A 196 -13.40 24.23 28.96
CA ILE A 196 -14.17 23.70 27.85
C ILE A 196 -13.35 22.65 27.11
N ASP A 197 -12.06 22.87 26.84
CA ASP A 197 -11.19 21.89 26.16
C ASP A 197 -10.98 20.61 27.00
N ALA A 198 -10.87 20.73 28.34
CA ALA A 198 -10.72 19.58 29.24
C ALA A 198 -11.94 18.63 29.22
N LYS A 199 -13.16 19.13 28.96
CA LYS A 199 -14.35 18.28 28.80
C LYS A 199 -14.36 17.47 27.51
N TRP A 200 -13.54 17.82 26.52
CA TRP A 200 -13.46 17.14 25.22
C TRP A 200 -12.37 16.05 25.18
N GLU A 201 -11.39 16.10 26.08
CA GLU A 201 -10.31 15.09 26.17
C GLU A 201 -10.76 13.77 26.82
N HIS A 202 -11.85 13.75 27.59
CA HIS A 202 -12.34 12.57 28.30
C HIS A 202 -13.11 11.54 27.46
N LEU A 203 -13.33 11.79 26.16
CA LEU A 203 -14.17 10.94 25.31
C LEU A 203 -13.42 9.85 24.52
N GLY A 204 -12.12 9.67 24.75
CA GLY A 204 -11.36 8.64 24.02
C GLY A 204 -10.15 8.09 24.74
N GLN A 205 -10.30 6.96 25.44
CA GLN A 205 -9.30 5.87 25.48
C GLN A 205 -9.81 4.64 26.23
N THR A 206 -9.40 3.43 25.79
CA THR A 206 -9.24 2.26 26.69
C THR A 206 -8.18 1.30 26.12
N LYS A 207 -7.35 0.75 27.02
CA LYS A 207 -6.11 -0.02 26.79
C LYS A 207 -6.26 -1.52 27.16
N THR A 208 -5.59 -2.39 26.38
CA THR A 208 -4.79 -3.63 26.66
C THR A 208 -5.21 -4.75 27.64
N ILE A 209 -4.90 -6.01 27.27
CA ILE A 209 -4.37 -7.17 28.08
C ILE A 209 -3.79 -8.25 27.10
N GLY A 210 -2.51 -8.66 27.13
CA GLY A 210 -1.91 -9.92 27.67
C GLY A 210 -2.20 -11.19 26.82
N THR A 211 -1.30 -12.06 26.29
CA THR A 211 0.00 -12.62 26.75
C THR A 211 0.64 -13.43 25.58
N VAL A 212 1.91 -13.21 25.20
CA VAL A 212 2.64 -13.93 24.12
C VAL A 212 3.73 -14.88 24.66
N GLU A 213 4.17 -14.66 25.90
CA GLU A 213 5.33 -15.36 26.50
C GLU A 213 5.09 -16.85 26.80
N LYS A 214 3.82 -17.30 26.83
CA LYS A 214 3.47 -18.72 27.11
C LYS A 214 3.58 -19.65 25.89
N VAL A 215 3.74 -19.09 24.69
CA VAL A 215 3.82 -19.86 23.43
C VAL A 215 5.29 -20.15 23.05
N GLU A 216 6.22 -19.28 23.46
CA GLU A 216 7.66 -19.43 23.23
C GLU A 216 8.31 -20.58 24.02
N GLU A 217 7.70 -20.98 25.13
CA GLU A 217 8.22 -22.05 25.99
C GLU A 217 7.98 -23.46 25.40
N LEU A 218 6.99 -23.60 24.52
CA LEU A 218 6.64 -24.88 23.86
C LEU A 218 7.49 -25.19 22.63
N LEU A 219 8.03 -24.16 21.96
CA LEU A 219 8.78 -24.31 20.70
C LEU A 219 10.27 -24.67 20.89
N ASN A 220 10.79 -24.57 22.11
CA ASN A 220 12.20 -24.79 22.43
C ASN A 220 12.54 -26.24 22.89
N GLN A 221 11.64 -27.21 22.68
CA GLN A 221 11.92 -28.60 23.03
C GLN A 221 12.93 -29.27 22.08
N ARG A 222 13.94 -29.91 22.66
CA ARG A 222 15.10 -30.55 21.98
C ARG A 222 14.78 -31.61 20.92
N ARG A 223 13.54 -32.10 20.81
CA ARG A 223 13.16 -33.18 19.88
C ARG A 223 13.12 -32.79 18.39
N PHE A 224 13.20 -31.50 18.05
CA PHE A 224 13.10 -31.05 16.65
C PHE A 224 14.44 -30.80 15.95
N ARG A 225 15.56 -30.80 16.70
CA ARG A 225 16.90 -30.44 16.18
C ARG A 225 17.71 -31.61 15.61
N GLU A 226 17.26 -32.85 15.78
CA GLU A 226 18.04 -34.05 15.39
C GLU A 226 17.65 -34.62 14.02
N ALA A 227 16.68 -34.04 13.30
CA ALA A 227 16.08 -34.67 12.12
C ALA A 227 16.63 -34.26 10.74
N ALA A 228 17.59 -33.33 10.64
CA ALA A 228 18.03 -32.83 9.33
C ALA A 228 19.56 -32.66 9.25
N GLY A 229 20.28 -33.78 9.20
CA GLY A 229 21.69 -33.81 8.84
C GLY A 229 21.88 -34.14 7.36
N LEU A 230 22.63 -33.31 6.61
CA LEU A 230 23.41 -33.71 5.43
C LEU A 230 24.36 -32.57 4.96
N LYS A 231 25.65 -32.93 4.82
CA LYS A 231 26.77 -32.21 4.17
C LYS A 231 26.72 -32.39 2.64
N VAL A 232 27.29 -31.50 1.79
CA VAL A 232 28.57 -31.56 0.99
C VAL A 232 28.68 -30.33 -0.02
N PRO A 233 29.70 -30.07 -0.91
CA PRO A 233 30.69 -28.96 -0.86
C PRO A 233 30.86 -28.08 -2.18
N PRO A 234 32.00 -27.43 -2.56
CA PRO A 234 32.12 -25.95 -2.72
C PRO A 234 32.41 -25.40 -4.15
N THR A 235 32.03 -24.14 -4.45
CA THR A 235 32.47 -23.40 -5.67
C THR A 235 32.89 -21.95 -5.35
N THR A 236 34.04 -21.52 -5.87
CA THR A 236 34.81 -20.29 -5.59
C THR A 236 34.53 -19.12 -6.55
N SER A 237 34.69 -17.86 -6.08
CA SER A 237 35.09 -16.59 -6.80
C SER A 237 34.13 -15.38 -6.69
N VAL A 238 34.36 -14.37 -5.82
CA VAL A 238 33.25 -13.45 -5.50
C VAL A 238 33.53 -12.13 -4.71
N SER A 239 32.73 -11.07 -4.98
CA SER A 239 32.54 -9.73 -4.35
C SER A 239 31.24 -9.36 -3.55
N GLY A 240 31.38 -8.67 -2.39
CA GLY A 240 30.46 -8.27 -1.29
C GLY A 240 29.04 -7.66 -1.45
N SER A 241 28.40 -7.66 -2.62
CA SER A 241 26.91 -7.86 -2.71
C SER A 241 26.57 -9.34 -2.90
N SER A 242 27.57 -10.16 -2.60
CA SER A 242 27.79 -11.52 -3.02
C SER A 242 26.90 -12.56 -2.41
N SER A 243 26.32 -12.35 -1.24
CA SER A 243 25.55 -13.42 -0.62
C SER A 243 24.40 -13.88 -1.52
N ALA A 244 23.57 -12.94 -1.97
CA ALA A 244 22.50 -13.23 -2.92
C ALA A 244 23.03 -13.50 -4.34
N LEU A 245 24.03 -12.75 -4.79
CA LEU A 245 24.52 -12.82 -6.17
C LEU A 245 25.35 -14.08 -6.46
N ARG A 246 26.10 -14.60 -5.48
CA ARG A 246 26.70 -15.96 -5.50
C ARG A 246 25.63 -17.00 -5.60
N GLN A 247 24.63 -16.87 -4.72
CA GLN A 247 23.54 -17.82 -4.66
C GLN A 247 22.88 -17.92 -6.03
N TRP A 248 22.79 -16.83 -6.79
CA TRP A 248 22.24 -16.86 -8.15
C TRP A 248 23.11 -17.63 -9.14
N VAL A 249 24.43 -17.42 -9.14
CA VAL A 249 25.36 -18.20 -9.99
C VAL A 249 25.38 -19.67 -9.56
N GLN A 250 25.33 -19.93 -8.26
CA GLN A 250 25.29 -21.28 -7.70
C GLN A 250 23.99 -21.99 -8.07
N LEU A 251 22.84 -21.35 -7.89
CA LEU A 251 21.52 -21.86 -8.31
C LEU A 251 21.48 -22.16 -9.82
N GLN A 252 22.13 -21.32 -10.63
CA GLN A 252 22.28 -21.57 -12.07
C GLN A 252 23.06 -22.84 -12.40
N ASN A 253 23.97 -23.26 -11.52
CA ASN A 253 24.86 -24.38 -11.76
C ASN A 253 24.43 -25.68 -11.05
N GLU A 254 23.69 -25.58 -9.94
CA GLU A 254 23.25 -26.73 -9.14
C GLU A 254 22.29 -27.64 -9.89
N ASN A 255 21.26 -27.07 -10.54
CA ASN A 255 20.24 -27.83 -11.26
C ASN A 255 20.03 -27.28 -12.68
N PRO A 256 20.50 -27.99 -13.72
CA PRO A 256 20.33 -27.57 -15.11
C PRO A 256 18.88 -27.45 -15.59
N GLU A 257 17.95 -28.16 -14.94
CA GLU A 257 16.52 -28.21 -15.28
C GLU A 257 15.72 -27.05 -14.68
N ASP A 258 16.29 -26.30 -13.73
CA ASP A 258 15.60 -25.20 -13.06
C ASP A 258 15.47 -23.99 -14.00
N LYS A 259 14.24 -23.48 -14.13
CA LYS A 259 13.96 -22.24 -14.85
C LYS A 259 14.21 -21.04 -13.94
N LEU A 260 15.35 -20.39 -14.11
CA LEU A 260 15.72 -19.20 -13.34
C LEU A 260 15.25 -17.93 -14.04
N ILE A 261 14.79 -16.96 -13.26
CA ILE A 261 14.26 -15.68 -13.75
C ILE A 261 14.93 -14.54 -13.01
N TYR A 262 15.58 -13.66 -13.76
CA TYR A 262 16.22 -12.45 -13.23
C TYR A 262 15.56 -11.23 -13.87
N SER A 263 14.76 -10.52 -13.08
CA SER A 263 14.03 -9.34 -13.53
C SER A 263 14.67 -8.06 -13.02
N ILE A 264 14.96 -7.12 -13.92
CA ILE A 264 15.37 -5.75 -13.59
C ILE A 264 14.09 -4.92 -13.48
N VAL A 265 13.69 -4.63 -12.24
CA VAL A 265 12.39 -4.04 -11.88
C VAL A 265 12.34 -2.51 -12.04
N ASP A 266 12.31 -2.01 -13.29
CA ASP A 266 12.23 -0.59 -13.61
C ASP A 266 10.85 0.06 -13.30
N LEU A 267 9.74 -0.70 -13.31
CA LEU A 267 8.43 -0.20 -12.83
C LEU A 267 8.46 0.16 -11.33
N HIS A 268 9.19 -0.60 -10.52
CA HIS A 268 9.33 -0.32 -9.09
C HIS A 268 10.18 0.94 -8.84
N ALA A 269 11.17 1.20 -9.70
CA ALA A 269 12.05 2.36 -9.57
C ALA A 269 11.31 3.69 -9.74
N ILE A 270 10.26 3.74 -10.56
CA ILE A 270 9.46 4.94 -10.82
C ILE A 270 8.36 5.20 -9.79
N THR A 271 8.24 4.35 -8.75
CA THR A 271 7.38 4.63 -7.58
C THR A 271 7.84 5.90 -6.84
N THR A 272 9.11 6.29 -7.03
CA THR A 272 9.66 7.60 -6.70
C THR A 272 10.11 8.32 -7.98
N PRO A 273 10.06 9.66 -8.04
CA PRO A 273 10.46 10.40 -9.25
C PRO A 273 11.91 10.10 -9.67
N GLN A 274 12.12 9.73 -10.93
CA GLN A 274 13.43 9.45 -11.54
C GLN A 274 13.70 10.39 -12.72
N LYS A 275 14.97 10.66 -13.01
CA LYS A 275 15.38 11.29 -14.28
C LYS A 275 15.51 10.21 -15.34
N ALA A 276 14.95 10.44 -16.54
CA ALA A 276 14.90 9.45 -17.61
C ALA A 276 16.29 8.93 -18.01
N ASP A 277 17.25 9.83 -18.26
CA ASP A 277 18.61 9.45 -18.68
C ASP A 277 19.32 8.62 -17.61
N VAL A 278 19.10 8.94 -16.34
CA VAL A 278 19.70 8.22 -15.20
C VAL A 278 19.08 6.84 -15.05
N LEU A 279 17.76 6.71 -15.16
CA LEU A 279 17.08 5.42 -15.08
C LEU A 279 17.51 4.49 -16.22
N SER A 280 17.58 5.02 -17.45
CA SER A 280 18.04 4.30 -18.64
C SER A 280 19.47 3.79 -18.46
N LYS A 281 20.36 4.64 -17.96
CA LYS A 281 21.74 4.25 -17.64
C LYS A 281 21.81 3.18 -16.55
N ASN A 282 21.12 3.38 -15.44
CA ASN A 282 21.12 2.45 -14.30
C ASN A 282 20.60 1.06 -14.70
N LYS A 283 19.62 0.99 -15.59
CA LYS A 283 19.11 -0.27 -16.14
C LYS A 283 20.18 -1.06 -16.88
N LYS A 284 20.96 -0.38 -17.72
CA LYS A 284 22.08 -0.98 -18.46
C LYS A 284 23.21 -1.41 -17.52
N GLU A 285 23.56 -0.55 -16.56
CA GLU A 285 24.55 -0.87 -15.53
C GLU A 285 24.11 -2.09 -14.70
N ALA A 286 22.82 -2.21 -14.36
CA ALA A 286 22.29 -3.38 -13.66
C ALA A 286 22.39 -4.66 -14.50
N LEU A 287 22.04 -4.62 -15.78
CA LEU A 287 22.17 -5.77 -16.69
C LEU A 287 23.64 -6.18 -16.85
N ALA A 288 24.54 -5.22 -17.08
CA ALA A 288 25.97 -5.47 -17.18
C ALA A 288 26.52 -6.07 -15.88
N ALA A 289 26.05 -5.62 -14.71
CA ALA A 289 26.44 -6.18 -13.43
C ALA A 289 26.01 -7.66 -13.29
N LEU A 290 24.78 -8.02 -13.68
CA LEU A 290 24.31 -9.42 -13.65
C LEU A 290 25.19 -10.32 -14.53
N LEU A 291 25.52 -9.87 -15.75
CA LEU A 291 26.37 -10.59 -16.68
C LEU A 291 27.84 -10.68 -16.21
N ALA A 292 28.33 -9.65 -15.50
CA ALA A 292 29.68 -9.61 -14.96
C ALA A 292 29.86 -10.53 -13.75
N ILE A 293 28.80 -10.78 -12.98
CA ILE A 293 28.78 -11.75 -11.87
C ILE A 293 28.91 -13.19 -12.40
N GLY A 294 28.59 -13.43 -13.66
CA GLY A 294 28.66 -14.76 -14.29
C GLY A 294 27.30 -15.40 -14.55
N ILE A 295 26.21 -14.62 -14.48
CA ILE A 295 24.92 -15.09 -14.98
C ILE A 295 25.02 -15.23 -16.50
N ASP A 296 24.74 -16.41 -16.99
CA ASP A 296 24.71 -16.71 -18.43
C ASP A 296 23.44 -16.08 -19.02
N PRO A 297 23.47 -15.29 -20.10
CA PRO A 297 22.27 -14.75 -20.73
C PRO A 297 21.39 -15.79 -21.44
N GLU A 298 21.92 -16.98 -21.75
CA GLU A 298 21.19 -17.98 -22.54
C GLU A 298 20.28 -18.88 -21.69
N ARG A 299 20.69 -19.15 -20.44
CA ARG A 299 20.03 -20.08 -19.50
C ARG A 299 18.79 -19.50 -18.79
N PRO A 300 18.90 -18.42 -18.02
CA PRO A 300 17.81 -17.81 -17.29
C PRO A 300 17.02 -16.83 -18.17
N LEU A 301 15.77 -16.61 -17.77
CA LEU A 301 14.91 -15.56 -18.29
C LEU A 301 15.39 -14.21 -17.74
N MET A 302 16.04 -13.39 -18.57
CA MET A 302 16.41 -12.02 -18.19
C MET A 302 15.38 -11.04 -18.74
N GLU A 303 14.71 -10.28 -17.87
CA GLU A 303 13.68 -9.35 -18.34
C GLU A 303 13.70 -8.00 -17.63
N THR A 304 12.98 -7.06 -18.23
CA THR A 304 12.81 -5.66 -17.81
C THR A 304 11.35 -5.26 -18.12
N VAL A 305 10.95 -4.00 -17.91
CA VAL A 305 9.61 -3.41 -18.22
C VAL A 305 9.00 -3.83 -19.57
N LYS A 306 9.77 -4.36 -20.53
CA LYS A 306 9.30 -4.79 -21.85
C LYS A 306 8.26 -5.94 -21.84
N VAL A 307 7.78 -6.40 -20.70
CA VAL A 307 6.73 -7.43 -20.54
C VAL A 307 5.44 -6.80 -19.97
N PRO A 308 4.44 -6.48 -20.82
CA PRO A 308 3.21 -5.81 -20.38
C PRO A 308 2.38 -6.59 -19.36
N ALA A 309 2.51 -7.92 -19.36
CA ALA A 309 1.77 -8.84 -18.49
C ALA A 309 1.94 -8.53 -17.00
N HIS A 310 3.10 -7.98 -16.56
CA HIS A 310 3.31 -7.55 -15.17
C HIS A 310 2.28 -6.49 -14.74
N SER A 311 2.05 -5.48 -15.58
CA SER A 311 1.10 -4.40 -15.29
C SER A 311 -0.35 -4.87 -15.39
N GLU A 312 -0.63 -5.77 -16.33
CA GLU A 312 -1.96 -6.35 -16.49
C GLU A 312 -2.34 -7.24 -15.31
N LEU A 313 -1.45 -8.16 -14.90
CA LEU A 313 -1.66 -9.02 -13.75
C LEU A 313 -1.73 -8.20 -12.45
N MET A 314 -0.89 -7.17 -12.29
CA MET A 314 -0.99 -6.23 -11.16
C MET A 314 -2.41 -5.64 -11.05
N TRP A 315 -3.00 -5.22 -12.17
CA TRP A 315 -4.35 -4.68 -12.17
C TRP A 315 -5.37 -5.72 -11.72
N ILE A 316 -5.33 -6.93 -12.28
CA ILE A 316 -6.25 -8.01 -11.92
C ILE A 316 -6.12 -8.38 -10.43
N LEU A 317 -4.90 -8.55 -9.92
CA LEU A 317 -4.63 -8.85 -8.51
C LEU A 317 -5.06 -7.70 -7.59
N SER A 318 -4.99 -6.45 -8.05
CA SER A 318 -5.44 -5.31 -7.26
C SER A 318 -6.94 -5.33 -6.96
N CYS A 319 -7.74 -6.01 -7.79
CA CYS A 319 -9.18 -6.14 -7.60
C CYS A 319 -9.56 -7.14 -6.48
N THR A 320 -8.65 -8.03 -6.08
CA THR A 320 -8.86 -8.98 -4.97
C THR A 320 -7.97 -8.68 -3.75
N ALA A 321 -7.00 -7.77 -3.89
CA ALA A 321 -6.09 -7.40 -2.82
C ALA A 321 -6.78 -6.56 -1.71
N SER A 322 -6.45 -6.88 -0.45
CA SER A 322 -6.97 -6.16 0.71
C SER A 322 -6.22 -4.83 0.94
N VAL A 323 -6.92 -3.71 0.76
CA VAL A 323 -6.40 -2.37 1.12
C VAL A 323 -6.01 -2.30 2.60
N GLY A 324 -6.77 -2.97 3.46
CA GLY A 324 -6.49 -3.04 4.89
C GLY A 324 -5.14 -3.72 5.17
N TYR A 325 -4.82 -4.80 4.45
CA TYR A 325 -3.54 -5.47 4.59
C TYR A 325 -2.38 -4.58 4.13
N LEU A 326 -2.49 -3.98 2.94
CA LEU A 326 -1.46 -3.07 2.39
C LEU A 326 -1.14 -1.92 3.36
N SER A 327 -2.17 -1.32 3.98
CA SER A 327 -1.99 -0.22 4.93
C SER A 327 -1.24 -0.60 6.22
N ARG A 328 -1.16 -1.89 6.57
CA ARG A 328 -0.47 -2.40 7.76
C ARG A 328 0.98 -2.81 7.51
N MET A 329 1.45 -2.83 6.26
CA MET A 329 2.82 -3.22 5.96
C MET A 329 3.85 -2.28 6.61
N THR A 330 4.91 -2.86 7.17
CA THR A 330 5.92 -2.13 7.95
C THR A 330 6.73 -1.19 7.05
N GLN A 331 7.07 -1.61 5.83
CA GLN A 331 7.77 -0.77 4.85
C GLN A 331 6.96 0.45 4.41
N TRP A 332 5.64 0.32 4.33
CA TRP A 332 4.75 1.44 4.05
C TRP A 332 4.83 2.49 5.17
N LYS A 333 4.71 2.05 6.42
CA LYS A 333 4.82 2.94 7.59
C LYS A 333 6.20 3.60 7.71
N SER A 334 7.28 2.83 7.48
CA SER A 334 8.65 3.32 7.60
C SER A 334 9.02 4.32 6.50
N LYS A 335 8.62 4.09 5.24
CA LYS A 335 8.88 5.03 4.13
C LYS A 335 8.09 6.33 4.26
N LEU A 336 7.03 6.34 5.05
CA LEU A 336 6.24 7.53 5.36
C LEU A 336 6.72 8.27 6.62
N ASN A 337 7.76 7.78 7.30
CA ASN A 337 8.19 8.28 8.62
C ASN A 337 7.02 8.38 9.62
N ILE A 338 6.06 7.46 9.57
CA ILE A 338 4.89 7.46 10.46
C ILE A 338 5.27 6.66 11.72
N CYS A 339 5.41 7.35 12.86
CA CYS A 339 5.40 6.70 14.18
C CYS A 339 4.01 6.12 14.46
N GLU A 340 3.92 4.99 15.16
CA GLU A 340 2.64 4.30 15.47
C GLU A 340 1.60 5.18 16.19
N THR A 341 2.04 6.30 16.77
CA THR A 341 1.23 7.28 17.50
C THR A 341 0.75 8.47 16.66
N ASP A 342 1.29 8.69 15.46
CA ASP A 342 0.93 9.85 14.64
C ASP A 342 -0.21 9.52 13.68
N ARG A 343 -1.38 10.14 13.90
CA ARG A 343 -2.43 10.22 12.90
C ARG A 343 -1.86 10.86 11.63
N MET A 344 -2.17 10.31 10.44
CA MET A 344 -1.85 10.91 9.13
C MET A 344 -2.05 12.43 9.19
N THR A 345 -0.95 13.18 9.26
CA THR A 345 -0.97 14.64 9.18
C THR A 345 -1.24 15.04 7.73
N ASP A 346 -1.90 16.17 7.49
CA ASP A 346 -2.19 16.64 6.11
C ASP A 346 -0.91 16.78 5.24
N LYS A 347 0.26 16.95 5.86
CA LYS A 347 1.58 16.98 5.19
C LYS A 347 2.14 15.61 4.83
N SER A 348 1.85 14.55 5.60
CA SER A 348 2.24 13.18 5.24
C SER A 348 1.31 12.63 4.15
N ALA A 349 0.05 13.10 4.10
CA ALA A 349 -0.91 12.70 3.08
C ALA A 349 -0.61 13.23 1.67
N SER A 350 -0.06 14.44 1.52
CA SER A 350 0.28 15.03 0.22
C SER A 350 1.47 14.37 -0.49
N ASN A 351 2.33 13.69 0.28
CA ASN A 351 3.47 12.92 -0.24
C ASN A 351 3.12 11.46 -0.57
N LEU A 352 1.90 11.00 -0.28
CA LEU A 352 1.44 9.65 -0.62
C LEU A 352 1.28 9.52 -2.14
N LYS A 353 2.10 8.67 -2.75
CA LYS A 353 1.92 8.26 -4.15
C LYS A 353 1.26 6.89 -4.18
N LEU A 354 0.25 6.72 -5.04
CA LEU A 354 -0.45 5.45 -5.22
C LEU A 354 0.53 4.31 -5.54
N GLY A 355 1.52 4.55 -6.41
CA GLY A 355 2.52 3.55 -6.77
C GLY A 355 3.33 3.05 -5.57
N LEU A 356 3.65 3.92 -4.60
CA LEU A 356 4.36 3.50 -3.38
C LEU A 356 3.46 2.68 -2.43
N PHE A 357 2.14 2.85 -2.52
CA PHE A 357 1.18 2.05 -1.77
C PHE A 357 0.93 0.69 -2.43
N SER A 358 0.84 0.66 -3.77
CA SER A 358 0.46 -0.52 -4.54
C SER A 358 1.62 -1.36 -5.06
N TYR A 359 2.88 -0.93 -4.93
CA TYR A 359 4.03 -1.74 -5.39
C TYR A 359 4.08 -3.16 -4.81
N PRO A 360 3.60 -3.48 -3.59
CA PRO A 360 3.57 -4.87 -3.14
C PRO A 360 2.66 -5.76 -3.99
N VAL A 361 1.60 -5.19 -4.59
CA VAL A 361 0.74 -5.90 -5.57
C VAL A 361 1.48 -6.12 -6.88
N LEU A 362 2.26 -5.12 -7.33
CA LEU A 362 3.13 -5.27 -8.50
C LEU A 362 4.19 -6.34 -8.25
N GLN A 363 4.81 -6.36 -7.07
CA GLN A 363 5.77 -7.40 -6.68
C GLN A 363 5.14 -8.80 -6.67
N ALA A 364 3.89 -8.92 -6.23
CA ALA A 364 3.15 -10.18 -6.34
C ALA A 364 2.92 -10.57 -7.81
N ALA A 365 2.55 -9.62 -8.67
CA ALA A 365 2.41 -9.86 -10.10
C ALA A 365 3.72 -10.34 -10.75
N ASP A 366 4.86 -9.70 -10.43
CA ASP A 366 6.17 -10.07 -10.96
C ASP A 366 6.54 -11.53 -10.65
N ILE A 367 6.15 -12.02 -9.48
CA ILE A 367 6.37 -13.40 -9.05
C ILE A 367 5.40 -14.37 -9.73
N LEU A 368 4.12 -14.02 -9.75
CA LEU A 368 3.04 -14.93 -10.13
C LEU A 368 2.87 -15.06 -11.64
N VAL A 369 3.23 -14.03 -12.43
CA VAL A 369 3.11 -14.06 -13.89
C VAL A 369 3.97 -15.17 -14.51
N HIS A 370 5.07 -15.52 -13.86
CA HIS A 370 5.94 -16.63 -14.27
C HIS A 370 5.73 -17.91 -13.46
N ARG A 371 4.70 -17.95 -12.60
CA ARG A 371 4.39 -19.10 -11.73
C ARG A 371 5.60 -19.55 -10.89
N ALA A 372 6.37 -18.58 -10.40
CA ALA A 372 7.59 -18.87 -9.66
C ALA A 372 7.29 -19.70 -8.40
N THR A 373 7.98 -20.83 -8.25
CA THR A 373 7.79 -21.74 -7.11
C THR A 373 8.63 -21.34 -5.91
N HIS A 374 9.81 -20.77 -6.14
CA HIS A 374 10.75 -20.37 -5.10
C HIS A 374 11.22 -18.93 -5.35
N VAL A 375 11.15 -18.09 -4.33
CA VAL A 375 11.60 -16.70 -4.42
C VAL A 375 12.64 -16.43 -3.33
N PRO A 376 13.89 -16.13 -3.69
CA PRO A 376 14.91 -15.74 -2.73
C PRO A 376 14.64 -14.30 -2.28
N VAL A 377 14.18 -14.13 -1.03
CA VAL A 377 13.93 -12.81 -0.44
C VAL A 377 14.75 -12.64 0.83
N GLY A 378 15.26 -11.42 1.05
CA GLY A 378 15.82 -11.05 2.35
C GLY A 378 14.73 -10.88 3.40
N GLU A 379 15.08 -10.94 4.69
CA GLU A 379 14.13 -10.82 5.81
C GLU A 379 13.23 -9.57 5.70
N ASP A 380 13.80 -8.44 5.26
CA ASP A 380 13.08 -7.18 5.10
C ASP A 380 11.91 -7.28 4.09
N GLN A 381 11.96 -8.24 3.17
CA GLN A 381 10.99 -8.46 2.09
C GLN A 381 10.06 -9.65 2.36
N ARG A 382 10.22 -10.35 3.50
CA ARG A 382 9.39 -11.52 3.86
C ARG A 382 7.91 -11.17 3.91
N GLN A 383 7.57 -9.99 4.45
CA GLN A 383 6.17 -9.52 4.51
C GLN A 383 5.53 -9.34 3.13
N HIS A 384 6.28 -8.90 2.11
CA HIS A 384 5.73 -8.77 0.76
C HIS A 384 5.53 -10.13 0.10
N LEU A 385 6.40 -11.10 0.38
CA LEU A 385 6.22 -12.45 -0.14
C LEU A 385 5.00 -13.14 0.52
N GLU A 386 4.77 -12.94 1.82
CA GLU A 386 3.51 -13.38 2.45
C GLU A 386 2.30 -12.74 1.80
N PHE A 387 2.38 -11.46 1.44
CA PHE A 387 1.31 -10.79 0.72
C PHE A 387 1.09 -11.35 -0.70
N ALA A 388 2.15 -11.75 -1.40
CA ALA A 388 2.01 -12.44 -2.68
C ALA A 388 1.24 -13.77 -2.53
N ARG A 389 1.46 -14.51 -1.43
CA ARG A 389 0.67 -15.70 -1.11
C ARG A 389 -0.79 -15.38 -0.81
N GLU A 390 -1.05 -14.28 -0.09
CA GLU A 390 -2.41 -13.80 0.15
C GLU A 390 -3.12 -13.41 -1.16
N CYS A 391 -2.41 -12.77 -2.10
CA CYS A 391 -2.93 -12.50 -3.44
C CYS A 391 -3.34 -13.79 -4.16
N VAL A 392 -2.54 -14.86 -4.08
CA VAL A 392 -2.91 -16.18 -4.63
C VAL A 392 -4.16 -16.73 -3.94
N THR A 393 -4.19 -16.75 -2.62
CA THR A 393 -5.36 -17.24 -1.85
C THR A 393 -6.63 -16.50 -2.22
N ASN A 394 -6.57 -15.16 -2.29
CA ASN A 394 -7.74 -14.33 -2.60
C ASN A 394 -8.18 -14.50 -4.05
N PHE A 395 -7.23 -14.58 -5.00
CA PHE A 395 -7.53 -14.84 -6.40
C PHE A 395 -8.17 -16.21 -6.59
N ASN A 396 -7.56 -17.26 -6.02
CA ASN A 396 -8.06 -18.62 -6.17
C ASN A 396 -9.41 -18.83 -5.46
N ALA A 397 -9.65 -18.15 -4.35
CA ALA A 397 -10.95 -18.16 -3.68
C ALA A 397 -12.05 -17.51 -4.53
N ALA A 398 -11.71 -16.50 -5.34
CA ALA A 398 -12.66 -15.78 -6.19
C ALA A 398 -12.92 -16.50 -7.53
N TYR A 399 -11.87 -17.05 -8.15
CA TYR A 399 -11.92 -17.50 -9.55
C TYR A 399 -11.58 -19.00 -9.75
N GLY A 400 -11.21 -19.73 -8.69
CA GLY A 400 -10.79 -21.13 -8.78
C GLY A 400 -9.27 -21.31 -8.73
N ASP A 401 -8.80 -22.55 -8.56
CA ASP A 401 -7.39 -22.86 -8.29
C ASP A 401 -6.51 -22.74 -9.55
N HIS A 402 -6.12 -21.51 -9.88
CA HIS A 402 -5.38 -21.19 -11.11
C HIS A 402 -3.93 -20.73 -10.85
N LEU A 403 -3.68 -20.05 -9.73
CA LEU A 403 -2.36 -19.54 -9.36
C LEU A 403 -1.70 -20.42 -8.29
N VAL A 404 -0.37 -20.54 -8.33
CA VAL A 404 0.39 -21.33 -7.36
C VAL A 404 1.12 -20.41 -6.39
N SER A 405 1.08 -20.76 -5.10
CA SER A 405 1.70 -19.95 -4.04
C SER A 405 3.23 -20.15 -4.00
N PRO A 406 4.04 -19.07 -3.99
CA PRO A 406 5.49 -19.16 -3.98
C PRO A 406 6.05 -19.53 -2.59
N GLN A 407 7.16 -20.26 -2.56
CA GLN A 407 7.89 -20.60 -1.33
C GLN A 407 9.08 -19.67 -1.08
N THR A 408 9.36 -19.41 0.20
CA THR A 408 10.54 -18.66 0.65
C THR A 408 11.75 -19.58 0.62
N THR A 409 12.81 -19.17 -0.06
CA THR A 409 14.12 -19.81 0.11
C THR A 409 15.00 -18.90 0.95
N ASN A 410 15.45 -19.38 2.11
CA ASN A 410 16.38 -18.64 2.96
C ASN A 410 17.76 -18.61 2.29
N SER A 411 18.45 -17.47 2.34
CA SER A 411 19.87 -17.44 1.96
C SER A 411 20.73 -17.85 3.16
N ASN A 412 21.68 -18.76 2.95
CA ASN A 412 22.57 -19.28 3.98
C ASN A 412 23.74 -18.34 4.30
N PHE A 413 23.72 -17.11 3.81
CA PHE A 413 24.85 -16.20 3.90
C PHE A 413 24.72 -15.19 5.05
N PRO A 414 25.84 -14.80 5.67
CA PRO A 414 25.82 -13.85 6.77
C PRO A 414 25.31 -12.47 6.31
N LYS A 415 24.53 -11.83 7.18
CA LYS A 415 24.02 -10.47 6.97
C LYS A 415 25.19 -9.48 7.07
N ILE A 416 25.50 -8.80 5.97
CA ILE A 416 26.55 -7.76 5.96
C ILE A 416 25.98 -6.44 6.49
N MET A 417 26.64 -5.91 7.51
CA MET A 417 26.24 -4.71 8.23
C MET A 417 27.00 -3.48 7.73
N SER A 418 26.51 -2.30 8.07
CA SER A 418 27.14 -1.02 7.73
C SER A 418 28.52 -0.89 8.40
N LEU A 419 29.51 -0.41 7.64
CA LEU A 419 30.88 -0.21 8.14
C LEU A 419 30.97 0.87 9.23
N ASN A 420 30.04 1.83 9.23
CA ASN A 420 30.00 2.92 10.20
C ASN A 420 29.02 2.64 11.35
N LYS A 421 27.94 1.90 11.08
CA LYS A 421 26.90 1.56 12.05
C LYS A 421 26.69 0.04 12.06
N PRO A 422 27.54 -0.72 12.79
CA PRO A 422 27.53 -2.19 12.74
C PRO A 422 26.21 -2.85 13.17
N GLN A 423 25.32 -2.12 13.86
CA GLN A 423 23.98 -2.61 14.21
C GLN A 423 22.93 -2.43 13.10
N GLN A 424 23.24 -1.67 12.05
CA GLN A 424 22.34 -1.44 10.92
C GLN A 424 22.82 -2.22 9.70
N LYS A 425 21.87 -2.81 8.96
CA LYS A 425 22.17 -3.48 7.68
C LYS A 425 22.76 -2.47 6.71
N MET A 426 23.72 -2.90 5.89
CA MET A 426 24.24 -2.07 4.80
C MET A 426 23.10 -1.72 3.83
N SER A 427 22.93 -0.44 3.51
CA SER A 427 21.87 0.04 2.63
C SER A 427 22.43 0.89 1.48
N LYS A 428 21.85 0.73 0.28
CA LYS A 428 22.14 1.58 -0.88
C LYS A 428 21.70 3.03 -0.67
N SER A 429 20.69 3.25 0.17
CA SER A 429 20.06 4.56 0.41
C SER A 429 20.63 5.32 1.61
N ASP A 430 21.65 4.79 2.28
CA ASP A 430 22.33 5.51 3.37
C ASP A 430 23.07 6.74 2.81
N LEU A 431 22.95 7.87 3.50
CA LEU A 431 23.58 9.14 3.13
C LEU A 431 25.11 9.05 3.21
N SER A 432 25.63 8.17 4.08
CA SER A 432 27.07 7.99 4.25
C SER A 432 27.64 7.05 3.18
N ILE A 433 28.44 7.57 2.26
CA ILE A 433 29.15 6.73 1.26
C ILE A 433 30.14 5.77 1.95
N ASN A 434 30.67 6.16 3.12
CA ASN A 434 31.61 5.36 3.89
C ASN A 434 30.96 4.18 4.61
N SER A 435 29.63 4.13 4.72
CA SER A 435 28.94 3.02 5.37
C SER A 435 28.82 1.77 4.49
N ARG A 436 29.11 1.89 3.18
CA ARG A 436 28.90 0.85 2.18
C ARG A 436 30.06 0.69 1.20
N ILE A 437 30.24 -0.54 0.72
CA ILE A 437 31.17 -0.88 -0.36
C ILE A 437 30.36 -1.04 -1.63
N SER A 438 30.67 -0.27 -2.66
CA SER A 438 30.05 -0.38 -3.99
C SER A 438 30.98 -1.15 -4.93
N PHE A 439 30.40 -1.90 -5.86
CA PHE A 439 31.17 -2.70 -6.82
C PHE A 439 31.96 -1.84 -7.81
N THR A 440 31.57 -0.57 -7.99
CA THR A 440 32.30 0.44 -8.78
C THR A 440 33.36 1.20 -7.98
N ASP A 441 33.56 0.89 -6.69
CA ASP A 441 34.58 1.56 -5.90
C ASP A 441 35.98 1.17 -6.38
N SER A 442 36.88 2.15 -6.51
CA SER A 442 38.28 1.87 -6.82
C SER A 442 38.96 1.11 -5.66
N PRO A 443 40.04 0.36 -5.92
CA PRO A 443 40.79 -0.33 -4.86
C PRO A 443 41.21 0.60 -3.70
N ALA A 444 41.60 1.84 -4.03
CA ALA A 444 41.95 2.86 -3.04
C ALA A 444 40.74 3.29 -2.19
N ALA A 445 39.56 3.44 -2.80
CA ALA A 445 38.33 3.79 -2.09
C ALA A 445 37.87 2.66 -1.15
N VAL A 446 37.94 1.40 -1.60
CA VAL A 446 37.64 0.22 -0.78
C VAL A 446 38.55 0.17 0.45
N LYS A 447 39.88 0.27 0.24
CA LYS A 447 40.88 0.31 1.33
C LYS A 447 40.59 1.44 2.32
N ALA A 448 40.29 2.64 1.82
CA ALA A 448 40.00 3.79 2.67
C ALA A 448 38.72 3.62 3.51
N LYS A 449 37.68 2.99 2.95
CA LYS A 449 36.41 2.72 3.66
C LYS A 449 36.58 1.67 4.74
N ILE A 450 37.23 0.54 4.43
CA ILE A 450 37.46 -0.54 5.39
C ILE A 450 38.41 -0.08 6.50
N LYS A 451 39.44 0.69 6.19
CA LYS A 451 40.34 1.29 7.19
C LYS A 451 39.59 2.17 8.20
N ARG A 452 38.53 2.87 7.75
CA ARG A 452 37.67 3.72 8.58
C ARG A 452 36.50 2.97 9.24
N ALA A 453 36.33 1.67 8.98
CA ALA A 453 35.24 0.90 9.56
C ALA A 453 35.31 0.95 11.10
N VAL A 454 34.15 1.12 11.73
CA VAL A 454 34.00 1.22 13.18
C VAL A 454 34.26 -0.14 13.81
N THR A 455 35.23 -0.17 14.70
CA THR A 455 35.61 -1.32 15.53
C THR A 455 35.60 -0.90 17.00
N ASP A 456 35.62 -1.87 17.89
CA ASP A 456 35.80 -1.64 19.33
C ASP A 456 37.27 -1.35 19.69
N SER A 457 37.50 -1.10 20.98
CA SER A 457 38.82 -0.85 21.57
C SER A 457 39.41 -2.11 22.24
N ILE A 458 38.84 -3.29 22.00
CA ILE A 458 39.27 -4.54 22.62
C ILE A 458 40.41 -5.14 21.77
N PRO A 459 41.57 -5.48 22.37
CA PRO A 459 42.66 -6.09 21.62
C PRO A 459 42.31 -7.51 21.14
N GLY A 460 42.93 -7.94 20.05
CA GLY A 460 42.71 -9.24 19.43
C GLY A 460 41.41 -9.34 18.63
N ILE A 461 41.26 -10.45 17.91
CA ILE A 461 40.13 -10.73 17.02
C ILE A 461 39.25 -11.80 17.67
N SER A 462 37.95 -11.51 17.79
CA SER A 462 36.96 -12.49 18.23
C SER A 462 35.63 -12.25 17.55
N TYR A 463 34.83 -13.31 17.41
CA TYR A 463 33.50 -13.24 16.82
C TYR A 463 32.44 -13.13 17.92
N ASP A 464 31.84 -11.96 18.04
CA ASP A 464 30.68 -11.72 18.89
C ASP A 464 29.78 -10.65 18.24
N ILE A 465 28.58 -11.04 17.83
CA ILE A 465 27.63 -10.13 17.15
C ILE A 465 27.05 -9.09 18.12
N LYS A 466 26.94 -9.42 19.42
CA LYS A 466 26.35 -8.54 20.43
C LYS A 466 27.37 -7.56 20.98
N GLU A 467 28.52 -8.08 21.42
CA GLU A 467 29.54 -7.28 22.10
C GLU A 467 30.54 -6.64 21.13
N ARG A 468 30.83 -7.30 20.00
CA ARG A 468 31.83 -6.85 18.99
C ARG A 468 31.26 -6.78 17.57
N PRO A 469 30.13 -6.09 17.33
CA PRO A 469 29.43 -6.14 16.05
C PRO A 469 30.28 -5.66 14.87
N GLY A 470 31.19 -4.71 15.08
CA GLY A 470 32.08 -4.20 14.04
C GLY A 470 33.13 -5.22 13.57
N VAL A 471 33.78 -5.91 14.52
CA VAL A 471 34.79 -6.94 14.25
C VAL A 471 34.13 -8.17 13.62
N SER A 472 32.99 -8.59 14.16
CA SER A 472 32.18 -9.68 13.61
C SER A 472 31.70 -9.39 12.19
N ASN A 473 31.36 -8.13 11.88
CA ASN A 473 31.00 -7.74 10.51
C ASN A 473 32.20 -7.85 9.56
N LEU A 474 33.40 -7.43 9.97
CA LEU A 474 34.62 -7.57 9.17
C LEU A 474 34.98 -9.05 8.92
N LEU A 475 34.81 -9.91 9.94
CA LEU A 475 35.00 -11.36 9.80
C LEU A 475 33.95 -11.99 8.89
N ASN A 476 32.69 -11.56 8.96
CA ASN A 476 31.64 -12.00 8.02
C ASN A 476 31.98 -11.59 6.59
N ILE A 477 32.52 -10.38 6.39
CA ILE A 477 33.02 -9.95 5.08
C ILE A 477 34.20 -10.83 4.66
N LEU A 478 35.17 -11.11 5.54
CA LEU A 478 36.31 -11.96 5.20
C LEU A 478 35.87 -13.39 4.80
N ALA A 479 34.98 -14.00 5.59
CA ALA A 479 34.40 -15.33 5.37
C ALA A 479 33.74 -15.45 4.01
N VAL A 480 33.09 -14.38 3.55
CA VAL A 480 32.53 -14.32 2.21
C VAL A 480 33.67 -14.55 1.20
N PHE A 481 34.76 -13.80 1.23
CA PHE A 481 35.83 -13.90 0.23
C PHE A 481 36.80 -15.07 0.41
N ASP A 482 36.61 -15.89 1.44
CA ASP A 482 37.49 -17.01 1.73
C ASP A 482 37.35 -18.15 0.71
N VAL A 483 38.50 -18.63 0.21
CA VAL A 483 38.55 -19.69 -0.81
C VAL A 483 38.20 -21.06 -0.22
N GLU A 484 38.54 -21.27 1.06
CA GLU A 484 38.24 -22.49 1.81
C GLU A 484 36.78 -22.56 2.29
N GLY A 485 36.04 -21.44 2.17
CA GLY A 485 34.64 -21.35 2.60
C GLY A 485 34.44 -21.43 4.11
N ARG A 486 35.46 -21.04 4.90
CA ARG A 486 35.42 -21.06 6.36
C ARG A 486 34.39 -20.07 6.90
N LYS A 487 33.85 -20.37 8.07
CA LYS A 487 32.91 -19.49 8.78
C LYS A 487 33.63 -18.37 9.52
N ALA A 488 32.90 -17.32 9.86
CA ALA A 488 33.46 -16.16 10.57
C ALA A 488 34.02 -16.53 11.94
N GLU A 489 33.43 -17.51 12.62
CA GLU A 489 33.90 -18.07 13.89
C GLU A 489 35.26 -18.76 13.74
N GLU A 490 35.43 -19.58 12.69
CA GLU A 490 36.68 -20.30 12.40
C GLU A 490 37.81 -19.33 12.05
N LEU A 491 37.49 -18.28 11.27
CA LEU A 491 38.45 -17.22 10.96
C LEU A 491 38.82 -16.40 12.21
N ALA A 492 37.89 -16.21 13.16
CA ALA A 492 38.19 -15.52 14.40
C ALA A 492 39.18 -16.30 15.27
N GLU A 493 39.02 -17.62 15.33
CA GLU A 493 39.96 -18.51 16.04
C GLU A 493 41.33 -18.52 15.36
N GLN A 494 41.38 -18.63 14.04
CA GLN A 494 42.64 -18.66 13.29
C GLN A 494 43.45 -17.35 13.41
N TYR A 495 42.76 -16.21 13.48
CA TYR A 495 43.38 -14.89 13.48
C TYR A 495 43.32 -14.20 14.86
N SER A 496 43.06 -14.94 15.95
CA SER A 496 42.86 -14.37 17.29
C SER A 496 43.98 -13.43 17.74
N ASP A 497 45.22 -13.77 17.37
CA ASP A 497 46.45 -13.09 17.80
C ASP A 497 46.80 -11.86 16.95
N LEU A 498 46.06 -11.61 15.87
CA LEU A 498 46.31 -10.46 15.00
C LEU A 498 45.69 -9.18 15.57
N SER A 499 46.25 -8.05 15.17
CA SER A 499 45.70 -6.73 15.49
C SER A 499 44.47 -6.40 14.62
N LEU A 500 43.60 -5.52 15.12
CA LEU A 500 42.45 -5.01 14.35
C LEU A 500 42.87 -4.30 13.06
N GLN A 501 44.06 -3.70 13.02
CA GLN A 501 44.59 -3.09 11.82
C GLN A 501 44.91 -4.15 10.76
N GLN A 502 45.59 -5.23 11.15
CA GLN A 502 45.87 -6.35 10.26
C GLN A 502 44.57 -7.00 9.74
N LEU A 503 43.53 -7.13 10.58
CA LEU A 503 42.21 -7.58 10.13
C LEU A 503 41.65 -6.69 9.01
N LYS A 504 41.68 -5.37 9.20
CA LYS A 504 41.19 -4.42 8.20
C LYS A 504 42.01 -4.49 6.90
N ASP A 505 43.31 -4.67 7.00
CA ASP A 505 44.19 -4.82 5.83
C ASP A 505 43.87 -6.12 5.07
N MET A 506 43.76 -7.26 5.76
CA MET A 506 43.36 -8.55 5.16
C MET A 506 41.98 -8.47 4.49
N VAL A 507 40.99 -7.90 5.17
CA VAL A 507 39.64 -7.72 4.62
C VAL A 507 39.69 -6.81 3.39
N SER A 508 40.51 -5.76 3.42
CA SER A 508 40.67 -4.87 2.28
C SER A 508 41.26 -5.58 1.06
N ASP A 509 42.31 -6.35 1.25
CA ASP A 509 42.96 -7.07 0.16
C ASP A 509 42.07 -8.19 -0.39
N ALA A 510 41.37 -8.92 0.48
CA ALA A 510 40.39 -9.94 0.07
C ALA A 510 39.23 -9.32 -0.75
N VAL A 511 38.69 -8.18 -0.31
CA VAL A 511 37.62 -7.48 -1.02
C VAL A 511 38.09 -6.94 -2.37
N VAL A 512 39.28 -6.34 -2.42
CA VAL A 512 39.86 -5.81 -3.68
C VAL A 512 40.13 -6.95 -4.66
N GLY A 513 40.81 -8.01 -4.23
CA GLY A 513 41.11 -9.16 -5.08
C GLY A 513 39.85 -9.87 -5.57
N GLY A 514 38.81 -9.98 -4.74
CA GLY A 514 37.55 -10.57 -5.17
C GLY A 514 36.67 -9.67 -6.05
N LEU A 515 36.86 -8.35 -6.01
CA LEU A 515 36.17 -7.39 -6.88
C LEU A 515 36.82 -7.25 -8.25
N GLU A 516 38.14 -7.41 -8.35
CA GLU A 516 38.90 -7.15 -9.58
C GLU A 516 38.40 -7.93 -10.81
N PRO A 517 38.15 -9.26 -10.76
CA PRO A 517 37.64 -10.00 -11.92
C PRO A 517 36.26 -9.51 -12.37
N PHE A 518 35.39 -9.20 -11.41
CA PHE A 518 34.07 -8.65 -11.67
C PHE A 518 34.17 -7.25 -12.33
N GLN A 519 35.01 -6.37 -11.78
CA GLN A 519 35.19 -5.01 -12.28
C GLN A 519 35.74 -5.00 -13.71
N LYS A 520 36.68 -5.89 -14.01
CA LYS A 520 37.23 -6.06 -15.36
C LYS A 520 36.15 -6.50 -16.34
N ARG A 521 35.40 -7.56 -16.02
CA ARG A 521 34.31 -8.06 -16.88
C ARG A 521 33.19 -7.05 -17.05
N TYR A 522 32.86 -6.31 -15.99
CA TYR A 522 31.89 -5.22 -16.04
C TYR A 522 32.34 -4.10 -16.97
N ALA A 523 33.61 -3.66 -16.88
CA ALA A 523 34.16 -2.65 -17.78
C ALA A 523 34.14 -3.12 -19.25
N GLU A 524 34.55 -4.36 -19.51
CA GLU A 524 34.48 -4.98 -20.86
C GLU A 524 33.04 -4.98 -21.42
N LEU A 525 32.04 -5.31 -20.59
CA LEU A 525 30.63 -5.30 -21.00
C LEU A 525 30.10 -3.89 -21.28
N MET A 526 30.52 -2.90 -20.50
CA MET A 526 30.17 -1.50 -20.72
C MET A 526 30.86 -0.94 -21.98
N GLU A 527 32.07 -1.38 -22.31
CA GLU A 527 32.81 -0.99 -23.52
C GLU A 527 32.24 -1.62 -24.80
N LYS A 528 31.75 -2.86 -24.74
CA LYS A 528 31.04 -3.53 -25.85
C LYS A 528 29.82 -2.73 -26.34
N GLY A 529 29.33 -1.81 -25.51
CA GLY A 529 28.39 -0.77 -25.89
C GLY A 529 26.92 -1.20 -25.86
N ASP A 530 26.06 -0.20 -26.01
CA ASP A 530 24.61 -0.30 -25.84
C ASP A 530 23.97 -1.40 -26.68
N LYS A 531 24.41 -1.58 -27.93
CA LYS A 531 23.81 -2.55 -28.87
C LYS A 531 23.88 -3.99 -28.37
N TYR A 532 24.97 -4.37 -27.69
CA TYR A 532 25.12 -5.73 -27.18
C TYR A 532 24.15 -5.98 -26.02
N LEU A 533 24.10 -5.07 -25.05
CA LEU A 533 23.20 -5.17 -23.90
C LEU A 533 21.73 -5.13 -24.33
N ASP A 534 21.38 -4.25 -25.28
CA ASP A 534 20.03 -4.16 -25.84
C ASP A 534 19.61 -5.46 -26.54
N SER A 535 20.55 -6.17 -27.19
CA SER A 535 20.27 -7.45 -27.85
C SER A 535 19.98 -8.57 -26.85
N ILE A 536 20.74 -8.65 -25.76
CA ILE A 536 20.50 -9.61 -24.67
C ILE A 536 19.15 -9.33 -24.01
N GLU A 537 18.88 -8.05 -23.71
CA GLU A 537 17.62 -7.63 -23.14
C GLU A 537 16.43 -7.98 -24.04
N ALA A 538 16.57 -7.80 -25.36
CA ALA A 538 15.51 -8.14 -26.31
C ALA A 538 15.20 -9.64 -26.35
N ILE A 539 16.24 -10.49 -26.36
CA ILE A 539 16.09 -11.95 -26.36
C ILE A 539 15.42 -12.41 -25.06
N GLY A 540 15.89 -11.90 -23.92
CA GLY A 540 15.35 -12.26 -22.62
C GLY A 540 13.90 -11.79 -22.43
N ALA A 541 13.58 -10.56 -22.88
CA ALA A 541 12.22 -10.04 -22.86
C ALA A 541 11.26 -10.85 -23.73
N GLU A 542 11.70 -11.36 -24.88
CA GLU A 542 10.87 -12.20 -25.74
C GLU A 542 10.53 -13.53 -25.08
N LYS A 543 11.53 -14.23 -24.53
CA LYS A 543 11.30 -15.44 -23.74
C LYS A 543 10.35 -15.16 -22.58
N ALA A 544 10.50 -14.01 -21.93
CA ALA A 544 9.69 -13.65 -20.77
C ALA A 544 8.24 -13.33 -21.11
N ARG A 545 7.99 -12.66 -22.24
CA ARG A 545 6.63 -12.48 -22.77
C ARG A 545 5.94 -13.81 -23.02
N GLN A 546 6.63 -14.76 -23.62
CA GLN A 546 6.05 -16.09 -23.90
C GLN A 546 5.65 -16.79 -22.61
N SER A 547 6.56 -16.85 -21.63
CA SER A 547 6.26 -17.43 -20.30
C SER A 547 5.12 -16.70 -19.58
N ALA A 548 5.10 -15.37 -19.62
CA ALA A 548 4.08 -14.57 -18.95
C ALA A 548 2.71 -14.73 -19.62
N GLU A 549 2.66 -14.82 -20.95
CA GLU A 549 1.43 -14.95 -21.72
C GLU A 549 0.73 -16.30 -21.47
N GLU A 550 1.47 -17.38 -21.25
CA GLU A 550 0.91 -18.68 -20.83
C GLU A 550 0.09 -18.54 -19.53
N THR A 551 0.61 -17.82 -18.55
CA THR A 551 -0.11 -17.54 -17.29
C THR A 551 -1.28 -16.58 -17.52
N MET A 552 -1.07 -15.53 -18.31
CA MET A 552 -2.11 -14.53 -18.55
C MET A 552 -3.30 -15.08 -19.31
N GLN A 553 -3.13 -16.05 -20.22
CA GLN A 553 -4.25 -16.74 -20.86
C GLN A 553 -5.15 -17.43 -19.83
N ILE A 554 -4.56 -18.14 -18.87
CA ILE A 554 -5.29 -18.82 -17.79
C ILE A 554 -6.00 -17.78 -16.90
N VAL A 555 -5.30 -16.71 -16.52
CA VAL A 555 -5.84 -15.66 -15.66
C VAL A 555 -6.99 -14.90 -16.34
N ARG A 556 -6.82 -14.48 -17.60
CA ARG A 556 -7.86 -13.79 -18.37
C ARG A 556 -9.09 -14.68 -18.53
N GLN A 557 -8.90 -15.95 -18.88
CA GLN A 557 -10.00 -16.91 -19.00
C GLN A 557 -10.75 -17.10 -17.66
N ALA A 558 -10.03 -17.20 -16.53
CA ALA A 558 -10.62 -17.36 -15.21
C ALA A 558 -11.47 -16.15 -14.79
N VAL A 559 -11.04 -14.93 -15.17
CA VAL A 559 -11.75 -13.68 -14.85
C VAL A 559 -12.82 -13.33 -15.90
N GLY A 560 -12.76 -13.93 -17.09
CA GLY A 560 -13.71 -13.70 -18.19
C GLY A 560 -13.35 -12.53 -19.12
N LEU A 561 -12.05 -12.30 -19.35
CA LEU A 561 -11.50 -11.24 -20.21
C LEU A 561 -11.06 -11.73 -21.59
#